data_AF-A0A965ZPU3-F1
#
_entry.id   AF-A0A965ZPU3-F1
#
_cell.length_a   1.000
_cell.length_b   1.000
_cell.length_c   1.000
_cell.angle_alpha   90.00
_cell.angle_beta   90.00
_cell.angle_gamma   90.00
#
_symmetry.space_group_name_H-M   'P 1'
#
loop_
_entity.id
_entity.type
_entity.pdbx_description
1 polymer ?
#
loop_
_entity_poly.entity_id
_entity_poly.type
_entity_poly.pdbx_seq_one_letter_code
_entity_poly.pdbx_strand_id
1 'polypeptide(L)'
;MKTGTKLSILAFALALGSAVLWFYLTRQVNLPENRTLFVVAFLSAAVLGIAAFIKGTSWAGAVPAALAILIGLFLPFTIAVSPQEVSANVIKVGDTIPHFTAPDDRGELFDSNSLHGHLVLIKFFRAHW
;
A
#
# COMPACT_ATOMS: atom_id res chain seq x y z
N MET A 1 -33.80 7.95 -11.75
CA MET A 1 -32.63 7.11 -11.41
C MET A 1 -32.91 6.42 -10.08
N LYS A 2 -32.75 5.08 -9.98
CA LYS A 2 -33.04 4.34 -8.74
C LYS A 2 -32.14 4.82 -7.60
N THR A 3 -32.61 4.74 -6.36
CA THR A 3 -31.82 5.12 -5.17
C THR A 3 -30.53 4.31 -5.08
N GLY A 4 -30.57 3.00 -5.37
CA GLY A 4 -29.38 2.16 -5.44
C GLY A 4 -28.37 2.66 -6.48
N THR A 5 -28.81 3.15 -7.64
CA THR A 5 -27.91 3.70 -8.67
C THR A 5 -27.19 4.98 -8.21
N LYS A 6 -27.83 5.83 -7.40
CA LYS A 6 -27.17 7.01 -6.82
C LYS A 6 -26.10 6.59 -5.82
N LEU A 7 -26.42 5.62 -4.95
CA LEU A 7 -25.49 5.07 -3.98
C LEU A 7 -24.30 4.40 -4.66
N SER A 8 -24.51 3.66 -5.75
CA SER A 8 -23.42 2.98 -6.47
C SER A 8 -22.45 3.97 -7.11
N ILE A 9 -22.95 5.08 -7.65
CA ILE A 9 -22.09 6.12 -8.24
C ILE A 9 -21.26 6.79 -7.14
N LEU A 10 -21.88 7.11 -6.00
CA LEU A 10 -21.18 7.68 -4.85
C LEU A 10 -20.12 6.73 -4.29
N ALA A 11 -20.49 5.45 -4.12
CA ALA A 11 -19.59 4.40 -3.67
C ALA A 11 -18.37 4.27 -4.58
N PHE A 12 -18.61 4.24 -5.90
CA PHE A 12 -17.54 4.13 -6.88
C PHE A 12 -16.64 5.37 -6.92
N ALA A 13 -17.22 6.56 -6.86
CA ALA A 13 -16.46 7.81 -6.81
C ALA A 13 -15.57 7.87 -5.56
N LEU A 14 -16.08 7.44 -4.40
CA LEU A 14 -15.32 7.36 -3.16
C LEU A 14 -14.18 6.32 -3.26
N ALA A 15 -14.46 5.12 -3.75
CA ALA A 15 -13.47 4.06 -3.92
C ALA A 15 -12.36 4.48 -4.90
N LEU A 16 -12.75 4.97 -6.08
CA LEU A 16 -11.82 5.37 -7.13
C LEU A 16 -11.00 6.60 -6.71
N GLY A 17 -11.64 7.62 -6.15
CA GLY A 17 -10.95 8.82 -5.68
C GLY A 17 -9.92 8.50 -4.58
N SER A 18 -10.30 7.64 -3.64
CA SER A 18 -9.39 7.18 -2.58
C SER A 18 -8.24 6.34 -3.15
N ALA A 19 -8.50 5.47 -4.12
CA ALA A 19 -7.48 4.65 -4.77
C ALA A 19 -6.50 5.51 -5.60
N VAL A 20 -7.01 6.48 -6.37
CA VAL A 20 -6.18 7.41 -7.14
C VAL A 20 -5.28 8.20 -6.21
N LEU A 21 -5.82 8.75 -5.12
CA LEU A 21 -5.04 9.48 -4.14
C LEU A 21 -4.00 8.57 -3.45
N TRP A 22 -4.39 7.36 -3.06
CA TRP A 22 -3.49 6.37 -2.49
C TRP A 22 -2.27 6.10 -3.39
N PHE A 23 -2.51 5.80 -4.66
CA PHE A 23 -1.43 5.51 -5.61
C PHE A 23 -0.61 6.76 -5.97
N TYR A 24 -1.24 7.93 -6.00
CA TYR A 24 -0.54 9.21 -6.16
C TYR A 24 0.47 9.44 -5.03
N LEU A 25 0.03 9.30 -3.77
CA LEU A 25 0.90 9.42 -2.60
C LEU A 25 1.98 8.32 -2.53
N THR A 26 1.63 7.10 -2.94
CA THR A 26 2.58 5.97 -3.00
C THR A 26 3.74 6.27 -3.95
N ARG A 27 3.46 6.84 -5.13
CA ARG A 27 4.50 7.23 -6.10
C ARG A 27 5.41 8.34 -5.59
N GLN A 28 4.92 9.16 -4.65
CA GLN A 28 5.68 10.22 -4.01
C GLN A 28 6.39 9.77 -2.72
N VAL A 29 6.22 8.50 -2.32
CA VAL A 29 6.73 7.99 -1.03
C VAL A 29 6.20 8.84 0.13
N ASN A 30 4.97 9.34 0.01
CA ASN A 30 4.35 10.30 0.93
C ASN A 30 3.00 9.79 1.46
N LEU A 31 2.88 8.46 1.64
CA LEU A 31 1.73 7.89 2.34
C LEU A 31 1.81 8.29 3.83
N PRO A 32 0.69 8.72 4.44
CA PRO A 32 0.69 9.04 5.86
C PRO A 32 1.04 7.81 6.69
N GLU A 33 1.71 8.03 7.83
CA GLU A 33 2.05 6.98 8.78
C GLU A 33 0.79 6.31 9.32
N ASN A 34 -0.22 7.10 9.70
CA ASN A 34 -1.55 6.62 10.03
C ASN A 34 -2.42 6.51 8.77
N ARG A 35 -2.69 5.27 8.33
CA ARG A 35 -3.47 4.96 7.12
C ARG A 35 -4.95 4.71 7.37
N THR A 36 -5.41 4.91 8.61
CA THR A 36 -6.79 4.60 9.04
C THR A 36 -7.84 5.31 8.18
N LEU A 37 -7.61 6.57 7.79
CA LEU A 37 -8.56 7.32 6.97
C LEU A 37 -8.80 6.67 5.60
N PHE A 38 -7.76 6.16 4.95
CA PHE A 38 -7.89 5.42 3.69
C PHE A 38 -8.67 4.13 3.89
N VAL A 39 -8.35 3.37 4.94
CA VAL A 39 -9.04 2.11 5.26
C VAL A 39 -10.54 2.37 5.49
N VAL A 40 -10.88 3.39 6.29
CA VAL A 40 -12.27 3.79 6.53
C VAL A 40 -12.98 4.20 5.24
N ALA A 41 -12.33 4.98 4.37
CA ALA A 41 -12.90 5.40 3.09
C ALA A 41 -13.18 4.21 2.17
N PHE A 42 -12.24 3.26 2.05
CA PHE A 42 -12.42 2.04 1.24
C PHE A 42 -13.53 1.15 1.77
N LEU A 43 -13.55 0.87 3.08
CA LEU A 43 -14.61 0.05 3.68
C LEU A 43 -15.99 0.73 3.59
N SER A 44 -16.04 2.05 3.74
CA SER A 44 -17.28 2.82 3.54
C SER A 44 -17.78 2.71 2.11
N ALA A 45 -16.88 2.76 1.12
CA ALA A 45 -17.25 2.55 -0.28
C ALA A 45 -17.80 1.13 -0.53
N ALA A 46 -17.20 0.10 0.08
CA ALA A 46 -17.72 -1.27 -0.01
C ALA A 46 -19.13 -1.39 0.61
N VAL A 47 -19.34 -0.82 1.80
CA VAL A 47 -20.66 -0.81 2.47
C VAL A 47 -21.71 -0.10 1.61
N LEU A 48 -21.37 1.06 1.03
CA LEU A 48 -22.28 1.78 0.13
C LEU A 48 -22.58 0.99 -1.16
N GLY A 49 -21.61 0.27 -1.71
CA GLY A 49 -21.80 -0.63 -2.85
C GLY A 49 -22.76 -1.77 -2.54
N ILE A 50 -22.64 -2.40 -1.37
CA ILE A 50 -23.57 -3.44 -0.90
C ILE A 50 -24.98 -2.83 -0.71
N ALA A 51 -25.06 -1.67 -0.06
CA ALA A 51 -26.33 -0.98 0.16
C ALA A 51 -27.03 -0.61 -1.16
N ALA A 52 -26.27 -0.30 -2.22
CA ALA A 52 -26.81 -0.04 -3.54
C ALA A 52 -27.55 -1.24 -4.14
N PHE A 53 -27.05 -2.47 -3.93
CA PHE A 53 -27.73 -3.69 -4.35
C PHE A 53 -29.00 -3.94 -3.53
N ILE A 54 -28.92 -3.79 -2.20
CA ILE A 54 -30.07 -3.98 -1.29
C ILE A 54 -31.21 -3.00 -1.63
N LYS A 55 -30.88 -1.73 -1.93
CA LYS A 55 -31.86 -0.69 -2.29
C LYS A 55 -32.36 -0.77 -3.74
N GLY A 56 -31.90 -1.77 -4.50
CA GLY A 56 -32.27 -1.96 -5.90
C GLY A 56 -31.56 -0.96 -6.81
N THR A 57 -30.62 -1.48 -7.62
CA THR A 57 -29.90 -0.71 -8.63
C THR A 57 -30.36 -1.08 -10.04
N SER A 58 -30.00 -0.26 -11.03
CA SER A 58 -30.12 -0.61 -12.46
C SER A 58 -28.87 -1.35 -12.92
N TRP A 59 -28.88 -1.93 -14.11
CA TRP A 59 -27.66 -2.53 -14.70
C TRP A 59 -26.49 -1.53 -14.71
N ALA A 60 -26.76 -0.28 -15.06
CA ALA A 60 -25.78 0.80 -15.08
C ALA A 60 -25.24 1.17 -13.70
N GLY A 61 -25.98 0.88 -12.62
CA GLY A 61 -25.50 1.07 -11.24
C GLY A 61 -24.93 -0.21 -10.60
N ALA A 62 -25.19 -1.39 -11.17
CA ALA A 62 -24.62 -2.64 -10.69
C ALA A 62 -23.09 -2.69 -10.90
N VAL A 63 -22.61 -2.21 -12.06
CA VAL A 63 -21.17 -2.20 -12.37
C VAL A 63 -20.38 -1.28 -11.42
N PRO A 64 -20.76 0.01 -11.20
CA PRO A 64 -20.09 0.85 -10.21
C PRO A 64 -20.13 0.28 -8.79
N ALA A 65 -21.26 -0.33 -8.38
CA ALA A 65 -21.37 -0.95 -7.06
C ALA A 65 -20.40 -2.12 -6.88
N ALA A 66 -20.30 -3.00 -7.88
CA ALA A 66 -19.38 -4.14 -7.85
C ALA A 66 -17.91 -3.69 -7.78
N LEU A 67 -17.53 -2.67 -8.58
CA LEU A 67 -16.18 -2.11 -8.54
C LEU A 67 -15.87 -1.43 -7.20
N ALA A 68 -16.83 -0.71 -6.62
CA ALA A 68 -16.67 -0.08 -5.31
C ALA A 68 -16.43 -1.13 -4.21
N ILE A 69 -17.15 -2.25 -4.25
CA ILE A 69 -16.95 -3.39 -3.34
C ILE A 69 -15.56 -4.00 -3.55
N LEU A 70 -15.20 -4.29 -4.81
CA LEU A 70 -13.91 -4.91 -5.13
C LEU A 70 -12.74 -4.06 -4.63
N ILE A 71 -12.70 -2.77 -4.99
CA ILE A 71 -11.64 -1.84 -4.55
C ILE A 71 -11.69 -1.67 -3.03
N GLY A 72 -12.90 -1.47 -2.49
CA GLY A 72 -13.12 -1.20 -1.07
C GLY A 72 -12.76 -2.34 -0.13
N LEU A 73 -12.67 -3.57 -0.64
CA LEU A 73 -12.21 -4.74 0.11
C LEU A 73 -10.76 -5.11 -0.22
N PHE A 74 -10.39 -5.06 -1.50
CA PHE A 74 -9.06 -5.49 -1.96
C PHE A 74 -7.94 -4.61 -1.40
N LEU A 75 -8.10 -3.27 -1.41
CA LEU A 75 -7.03 -2.39 -0.91
C LEU A 75 -6.84 -2.48 0.61
N PRO A 76 -7.88 -2.49 1.46
CA PRO A 76 -7.69 -2.77 2.88
C PRO A 76 -7.06 -4.14 3.15
N PHE A 77 -7.41 -5.17 2.37
CA PHE A 77 -6.78 -6.49 2.48
C PHE A 77 -5.28 -6.42 2.21
N THR A 78 -4.84 -5.77 1.12
CA THR A 78 -3.41 -5.65 0.82
C THR A 78 -2.67 -4.86 1.90
N ILE A 79 -3.29 -3.81 2.46
CA ILE A 79 -2.74 -3.05 3.59
C ILE A 79 -2.54 -3.97 4.79
N ALA A 80 -3.55 -4.78 5.15
CA ALA A 80 -3.52 -5.65 6.31
C ALA A 80 -2.43 -6.73 6.23
N VAL A 81 -2.10 -7.23 5.04
CA VAL A 81 -1.05 -8.25 4.83
C VAL A 81 0.32 -7.66 4.48
N SER A 82 0.44 -6.32 4.37
CA SER A 82 1.68 -5.62 4.05
C SER A 82 2.62 -5.20 5.21
N PRO A 83 2.34 -5.44 6.52
CA PRO A 83 3.30 -5.10 7.57
C PRO A 83 4.67 -5.73 7.28
N GLN A 84 5.70 -4.89 7.26
CA GLN A 84 7.09 -5.34 7.25
C GLN A 84 7.58 -5.26 8.68
N GLU A 85 7.91 -6.40 9.28
CA GLU A 85 8.52 -6.42 10.61
C GLU A 85 9.95 -5.91 10.49
N VAL A 86 10.25 -4.83 11.21
CA VAL A 86 11.62 -4.36 11.41
C VAL A 86 12.13 -5.03 12.67
N SER A 87 13.21 -5.81 12.57
CA SER A 87 13.85 -6.45 13.72
C SER A 87 14.14 -5.44 14.82
N ALA A 88 13.93 -5.83 16.08
CA ALA A 88 14.16 -4.98 17.26
C ALA A 88 15.61 -4.46 17.38
N ASN A 89 16.56 -5.10 16.70
CA ASN A 89 17.95 -4.68 16.61
C ASN A 89 18.15 -3.70 15.43
N VAL A 90 17.75 -2.45 15.65
CA VAL A 90 17.96 -1.35 14.69
C VAL A 90 19.34 -0.74 14.90
N ILE A 91 20.13 -0.62 13.82
CA ILE A 91 21.41 0.11 13.80
C ILE A 91 21.13 1.60 14.07
N LYS A 92 21.84 2.18 15.03
CA LYS A 92 21.72 3.60 15.43
C LYS A 92 22.95 4.40 15.01
N VAL A 93 22.80 5.72 14.98
CA VAL A 93 23.92 6.63 14.75
C VAL A 93 24.94 6.45 15.89
N GLY A 94 26.19 6.17 15.52
CA GLY A 94 27.28 5.88 16.46
C GLY A 94 27.55 4.39 16.64
N ASP A 95 26.66 3.51 16.19
CA ASP A 95 26.92 2.06 16.19
C ASP A 95 28.03 1.71 15.19
N THR A 96 28.79 0.67 15.51
CA THR A 96 29.67 0.04 14.54
C THR A 96 28.83 -0.75 13.54
N ILE A 97 29.11 -0.58 12.24
CA ILE A 97 28.44 -1.34 11.18
C ILE A 97 28.64 -2.84 11.48
N PRO A 98 27.57 -3.64 11.58
CA PRO A 98 27.69 -5.07 11.80
C PRO A 98 28.48 -5.72 10.67
N HIS A 99 29.32 -6.70 11.00
CA HIS A 99 29.98 -7.49 9.98
C HIS A 99 28.95 -8.23 9.12
N PHE A 100 29.07 -8.10 7.79
CA PHE A 100 28.25 -8.83 6.83
C PHE A 100 29.07 -9.28 5.63
N THR A 101 28.61 -10.37 5.02
CA THR A 101 29.14 -10.91 3.77
C THR A 101 27.99 -11.18 2.82
N ALA A 102 28.16 -10.86 1.54
CA ALA A 102 27.16 -11.14 0.51
C ALA A 102 27.84 -11.37 -0.84
N PRO A 103 27.28 -12.20 -1.73
CA PRO A 103 27.75 -12.26 -3.11
C PRO A 103 27.57 -10.89 -3.81
N ASP A 104 28.56 -10.48 -4.59
CA ASP A 104 28.48 -9.31 -5.46
C ASP A 104 27.82 -9.61 -6.81
N ASP A 105 27.90 -8.67 -7.76
CA ASP A 105 27.34 -8.80 -9.12
C ASP A 105 28.04 -9.87 -9.98
N ARG A 106 29.22 -10.33 -9.56
CA ARG A 106 30.02 -11.39 -10.20
C ARG A 106 29.91 -12.72 -9.45
N GLY A 107 29.19 -12.75 -8.33
CA GLY A 107 29.08 -13.91 -7.44
C GLY A 107 30.30 -14.10 -6.54
N GLU A 108 31.21 -13.14 -6.49
CA GLU A 108 32.33 -13.16 -5.55
C GLU A 108 31.83 -12.72 -4.17
N LEU A 109 32.40 -13.30 -3.10
CA LEU A 109 31.96 -12.98 -1.75
C LEU A 109 32.54 -11.63 -1.32
N PHE A 110 31.69 -10.62 -1.21
CA PHE A 110 32.03 -9.35 -0.59
C PHE A 110 32.09 -9.49 0.93
N ASP A 111 33.13 -8.92 1.56
CA ASP A 111 33.28 -8.78 3.01
C ASP A 111 33.26 -7.29 3.40
N SER A 112 32.34 -6.93 4.29
CA SER A 112 32.21 -5.60 4.90
C SER A 112 33.49 -5.05 5.54
N ASN A 113 34.43 -5.90 5.97
CA ASN A 113 35.73 -5.48 6.51
C ASN A 113 36.54 -4.65 5.50
N SER A 114 36.33 -4.87 4.20
CA SER A 114 36.96 -4.08 3.14
C SER A 114 36.59 -2.59 3.18
N LEU A 115 35.49 -2.24 3.86
CA LEU A 115 35.03 -0.86 4.02
C LEU A 115 35.77 -0.11 5.14
N HIS A 116 36.60 -0.80 5.94
CA HIS A 116 37.28 -0.19 7.07
C HIS A 116 38.13 1.01 6.64
N GLY A 117 38.06 2.11 7.40
CA GLY A 117 38.79 3.35 7.11
C GLY A 117 38.18 4.22 5.99
N HIS A 118 37.04 3.83 5.41
CA HIS A 118 36.37 4.58 4.34
C HIS A 118 35.02 5.16 4.80
N LEU A 119 34.67 6.34 4.28
CA LEU A 119 33.31 6.85 4.36
C LEU A 119 32.45 6.13 3.32
N VAL A 120 31.40 5.45 3.77
CA VAL A 120 30.57 4.58 2.92
C VAL A 120 29.09 4.95 2.99
N LEU A 121 28.40 4.84 1.86
CA LEU A 121 26.95 4.94 1.76
C LEU A 121 26.38 3.57 1.42
N ILE A 122 25.68 2.95 2.36
CA ILE A 122 24.99 1.68 2.15
C ILE A 122 23.54 1.97 1.79
N LYS A 123 23.09 1.50 0.62
CA LYS A 123 21.73 1.68 0.13
C LYS A 123 21.05 0.33 -0.03
N PHE A 124 19.93 0.13 0.68
CA PHE A 124 19.12 -1.06 0.59
C PHE A 124 18.05 -0.90 -0.50
N PHE A 125 17.89 -1.92 -1.32
CA PHE A 125 16.84 -2.01 -2.33
C PHE A 125 15.95 -3.21 -2.02
N ARG A 126 14.62 -3.01 -2.04
CA ARG A 126 13.66 -4.10 -1.86
C ARG A 126 13.61 -5.03 -3.08
N ALA A 127 13.92 -4.50 -4.26
CA ALA A 127 14.11 -5.23 -5.50
C ALA A 127 15.06 -4.40 -6.38
N HIS A 128 15.92 -5.07 -7.15
CA HIS A 128 16.68 -4.48 -8.24
C HIS A 128 16.28 -5.19 -9.53
N TRP A 129 16.27 -4.46 -10.63
CA TRP A 129 15.97 -4.90 -11.99
C TRP A 129 17.12 -4.50 -12.88
#